data_AF-A0A3N5QC52-F1
#
_entry.id   AF-A0A3N5QC52-F1
#
_cell.length_a   1.000
_cell.length_b   1.000
_cell.length_c   1.000
_cell.angle_alpha   90.00
_cell.angle_beta   90.00
_cell.angle_gamma   90.00
#
_symmetry.space_group_name_H-M   'P 1'
#
loop_
_entity.id
_entity.type
_entity.pdbx_description
1 polymer ?
#
loop_
_entity_poly.entity_id
_entity_poly.type
_entity_poly.pdbx_seq_one_letter_code
_entity_poly.pdbx_strand_id
1 'polypeptide(L)'
;MSNVPTVLPTIDCGLRIADCGLKNSNGKSNGKTSALFNPKSEIRNPKLPLVPIVLMFVLMLASVAFGEERNPPPEFDNGHELPALTQPAPRAESLQYVDLAALVVALSLASYLAIRRRSRAGMFALMIACIAYFGFYREGCICPIGAIQNVAMAVFDNSYAVPLTVLAFFALPLAFALAFGRTFCAAVCPLGGVQDLVALKPVTVPAWLEHSLGLLPFVYLSVAVLLAATGSAFIICQYDPFVAFFRRNGAWEMLTIGAIILVVGVFVARPYCRFACPYGAILRVLSRLSWKHATITPDRCVQCRLCEGVCPFGAIEKPTTPAPASRRLAGKWTLAAAIVATPILVAVGAFSAKQLAGVTAQVNPTVALARQVFMEDNGQTDEPTLASAAFRASGGEADELYKQAGKIEARHETGLLWVGGFLGLVLGCKIVSLSIRRTRTEFTIEAGRCVSCARCFRACPMERARKKVASKTVASSQ
;
A
#
# COMPACT_ATOMS: atom_id res chain seq x y z
N MET A 1 40.23 -42.40 7.14
CA MET A 1 39.83 -43.70 6.56
C MET A 1 38.68 -44.22 7.40
N SER A 2 37.43 -43.90 7.02
CA SER A 2 36.48 -44.82 6.33
C SER A 2 35.65 -45.58 7.39
N ASN A 3 34.31 -45.60 7.47
CA ASN A 3 33.23 -45.37 6.52
C ASN A 3 31.94 -44.97 7.29
N VAL A 4 31.12 -44.09 6.70
CA VAL A 4 29.73 -43.80 7.10
C VAL A 4 28.82 -44.30 5.97
N PRO A 5 27.82 -45.16 6.22
CA PRO A 5 26.85 -45.51 5.18
C PRO A 5 25.68 -44.51 5.19
N THR A 6 25.49 -43.88 4.03
CA THR A 6 24.32 -43.15 3.57
C THR A 6 23.12 -44.09 3.34
N VAL A 7 21.96 -43.79 3.92
CA VAL A 7 20.66 -44.31 3.45
C VAL A 7 19.62 -43.18 3.47
N LEU A 8 19.26 -42.73 2.25
CA LEU A 8 18.07 -41.94 1.93
C LEU A 8 16.82 -42.83 2.00
N PRO A 9 15.66 -42.35 2.47
CA PRO A 9 14.38 -42.90 2.05
C PRO A 9 13.68 -41.97 1.07
N THR A 10 13.57 -42.45 -0.15
CA THR A 10 12.52 -42.13 -1.12
C THR A 10 11.16 -42.44 -0.50
N ILE A 11 10.27 -41.44 -0.38
CA ILE A 11 8.85 -41.70 -0.07
C ILE A 11 8.06 -41.52 -1.36
N ASP A 12 7.68 -42.68 -1.87
CA ASP A 12 6.85 -42.90 -3.02
C ASP A 12 5.39 -42.51 -2.74
N CYS A 13 4.72 -42.09 -3.80
CA CYS A 13 3.40 -41.50 -3.81
C CYS A 13 2.37 -42.61 -4.03
N GLY A 14 1.53 -42.91 -3.04
CA GLY A 14 0.31 -43.69 -3.28
C GLY A 14 -0.26 -44.37 -2.06
N LEU A 15 -1.46 -43.95 -1.62
CA LEU A 15 -2.51 -44.78 -0.99
C LEU A 15 -3.64 -43.82 -0.57
N ARG A 16 -4.68 -43.72 -1.41
CA ARG A 16 -5.99 -44.40 -1.30
C ARG A 16 -6.79 -43.98 -0.06
N ILE A 17 -7.87 -43.27 -0.38
CA ILE A 17 -8.99 -42.90 0.47
C ILE A 17 -9.79 -44.17 0.78
N ALA A 18 -9.79 -44.61 2.03
CA ALA A 18 -10.86 -45.40 2.65
C ALA A 18 -10.59 -45.51 4.17
N ASP A 19 -11.67 -45.46 4.94
CA ASP A 19 -11.75 -45.84 6.35
C ASP A 19 -11.08 -44.93 7.39
N CYS A 20 -11.82 -43.89 7.79
CA CYS A 20 -11.74 -43.37 9.15
C CYS A 20 -13.13 -43.44 9.78
N GLY A 21 -13.39 -44.56 10.45
CA GLY A 21 -14.63 -44.86 11.14
C GLY A 21 -14.82 -44.01 12.39
N LEU A 22 -16.03 -43.45 12.50
CA LEU A 22 -16.58 -42.82 13.70
C LEU A 22 -16.76 -43.89 14.80
N LYS A 23 -16.11 -43.72 15.95
CA LYS A 23 -16.48 -44.41 17.20
C LYS A 23 -17.33 -43.48 18.06
N ASN A 24 -18.60 -43.84 18.19
CA ASN A 24 -19.56 -43.31 19.16
C ASN A 24 -19.13 -43.70 20.59
N SER A 25 -19.07 -42.73 21.50
CA SER A 25 -19.18 -43.00 22.94
C SER A 25 -20.50 -42.43 23.47
N ASN A 26 -21.41 -43.33 23.82
CA ASN A 26 -22.67 -43.03 24.49
C ASN A 26 -22.42 -42.47 25.89
N GLY A 27 -22.92 -41.27 26.16
CA GLY A 27 -23.11 -40.71 27.50
C GLY A 27 -24.51 -40.12 27.58
N LYS A 28 -25.43 -40.83 28.23
CA LYS A 28 -26.79 -40.37 28.53
C LYS A 28 -26.73 -39.27 29.59
N SER A 29 -27.29 -38.10 29.29
CA SER A 29 -27.94 -37.25 30.30
C SER A 29 -29.19 -36.63 29.70
N ASN A 30 -30.35 -37.09 30.18
CA ASN A 30 -31.66 -36.50 29.91
C ASN A 30 -31.77 -35.12 30.57
N GLY A 31 -32.42 -34.17 29.90
CA GLY A 31 -32.98 -33.00 30.58
C GLY A 31 -33.15 -31.73 29.74
N LYS A 32 -34.34 -31.60 29.14
CA LYS A 32 -35.08 -30.34 28.89
C LYS A 32 -34.51 -29.35 27.86
N THR A 33 -35.06 -29.47 26.64
CA THR A 33 -35.69 -28.39 25.86
C THR A 33 -35.36 -26.94 26.26
N SER A 34 -34.50 -26.30 25.46
CA SER A 34 -34.52 -24.87 25.16
C SER A 34 -34.08 -24.73 23.70
N ALA A 35 -35.03 -24.63 22.77
CA ALA A 35 -35.49 -23.37 22.21
C ALA A 35 -34.33 -22.52 21.65
N LEU A 36 -34.15 -22.63 20.33
CA LEU A 36 -33.83 -21.53 19.41
C LEU A 36 -32.74 -20.55 19.88
N PHE A 37 -31.47 -20.88 19.60
CA PHE A 37 -30.46 -19.84 19.45
C PHE A 37 -29.68 -20.07 18.15
N ASN A 38 -30.07 -19.28 17.15
CA ASN A 38 -29.46 -19.17 15.83
C ASN A 38 -28.35 -18.10 15.91
N PRO A 39 -27.05 -18.43 15.90
CA PRO A 39 -26.01 -17.42 15.81
C PRO A 39 -25.73 -17.14 14.33
N LYS A 40 -26.62 -16.39 13.68
CA LYS A 40 -26.20 -15.56 12.55
C LYS A 40 -25.25 -14.50 13.14
N SER A 41 -23.95 -14.75 13.09
CA SER A 41 -22.95 -13.68 13.20
C SER A 41 -23.03 -12.85 11.91
N GLU A 42 -24.11 -12.09 11.80
CA GLU A 42 -24.31 -11.08 10.80
C GLU A 42 -23.34 -9.95 11.15
N ILE A 43 -22.17 -9.93 10.51
CA ILE A 43 -21.35 -8.72 10.43
C ILE A 43 -22.24 -7.72 9.70
N ARG A 44 -22.95 -6.90 10.48
CA ARG A 44 -23.80 -5.81 9.99
C ARG A 44 -22.89 -4.81 9.32
N ASN A 45 -22.63 -5.01 8.04
CA ASN A 45 -22.03 -4.01 7.17
C ASN A 45 -22.95 -2.79 7.21
N PRO A 46 -22.51 -1.61 7.69
CA PRO A 46 -23.27 -0.41 7.45
C PRO A 46 -23.36 -0.27 5.92
N LYS A 47 -24.58 -0.30 5.38
CA LYS A 47 -24.88 0.10 4.01
C LYS A 47 -24.66 1.62 3.90
N LEU A 48 -23.42 2.08 4.09
CA LEU A 48 -23.10 3.48 3.93
C LEU A 48 -22.77 3.71 2.45
N PRO A 49 -23.44 4.65 1.76
CA PRO A 49 -23.14 5.00 0.37
C PRO A 49 -21.86 5.83 0.30
N LEU A 50 -20.77 5.38 0.94
CA LEU A 50 -19.45 6.03 0.90
C LEU A 50 -18.81 5.96 -0.50
N VAL A 51 -19.11 4.91 -1.26
CA VAL A 51 -18.56 4.70 -2.61
C VAL A 51 -19.02 5.79 -3.61
N PRO A 52 -20.32 6.12 -3.75
CA PRO A 52 -20.74 7.22 -4.62
C PRO A 52 -20.29 8.59 -4.08
N ILE A 53 -20.18 8.78 -2.76
CA ILE A 53 -19.74 10.06 -2.18
C ILE A 53 -18.26 10.32 -2.47
N VAL A 54 -17.39 9.32 -2.32
CA VAL A 54 -15.96 9.44 -2.67
C VAL A 54 -15.78 9.62 -4.18
N LEU A 55 -16.55 8.90 -5.00
CA LEU A 55 -16.52 9.06 -6.46
C LEU A 55 -16.98 10.45 -6.90
N MET A 56 -18.04 10.99 -6.27
CA MET A 56 -18.57 12.33 -6.52
C MET A 56 -17.60 13.43 -6.05
N PHE A 57 -16.94 13.24 -4.90
CA PHE A 57 -15.92 14.17 -4.39
C PHE A 57 -14.68 14.22 -5.29
N VAL A 58 -14.26 13.07 -5.84
CA VAL A 58 -13.15 13.00 -6.81
C VAL A 58 -13.53 13.63 -8.16
N LEU A 59 -14.78 13.44 -8.62
CA LEU A 59 -15.29 14.07 -9.84
C LEU A 59 -15.43 15.59 -9.70
N MET A 60 -15.78 16.10 -8.51
CA MET A 60 -15.85 17.55 -8.25
C MET A 60 -14.49 18.25 -8.23
N LEU A 61 -13.39 17.53 -8.04
CA LEU A 61 -12.03 18.10 -8.04
C LEU A 61 -11.38 18.10 -9.43
N ALA A 62 -12.07 17.60 -10.46
CA ALA A 62 -11.56 17.52 -11.81
C ALA A 62 -11.92 18.78 -12.63
N SER A 63 -11.11 19.82 -12.51
CA SER A 63 -11.07 20.88 -13.52
C SER A 63 -10.28 20.37 -14.71
N VAL A 64 -10.89 20.38 -15.92
CA VAL A 64 -10.18 20.04 -17.15
C VAL A 64 -9.23 21.20 -17.48
N ALA A 65 -7.94 21.00 -17.28
CA ALA A 65 -6.91 21.90 -17.76
C ALA A 65 -6.21 21.24 -18.95
N PHE A 66 -6.14 21.97 -20.07
CA PHE A 66 -5.25 21.62 -21.16
C PHE A 66 -3.84 21.99 -20.74
N GLY A 67 -2.90 21.04 -20.86
CA GLY A 67 -1.50 21.29 -20.55
C GLY A 67 -0.93 22.25 -21.58
N GLU A 68 -0.64 23.47 -21.15
CA GLU A 68 0.07 24.48 -21.93
C GLU A 68 1.49 24.60 -21.34
N GLU A 69 2.51 24.67 -22.20
CA GLU A 69 3.90 24.79 -21.75
C GLU A 69 4.06 26.11 -20.97
N ARG A 70 4.15 25.99 -19.64
CA ARG A 70 4.12 27.14 -18.72
C ARG A 70 5.31 28.10 -18.92
N ASN A 71 6.43 27.60 -19.45
CA ASN A 71 7.61 28.39 -19.80
C ASN A 71 8.17 27.88 -21.14
N PRO A 72 8.02 28.62 -22.25
CA PRO A 72 8.77 28.32 -23.46
C PRO A 72 10.28 28.42 -23.16
N PRO A 73 11.12 27.53 -23.72
CA PRO A 73 12.55 27.61 -23.52
C PRO A 73 13.07 28.98 -24.02
N PRO A 74 14.02 29.62 -23.31
CA PRO A 74 14.62 30.85 -23.78
C PRO A 74 15.28 30.61 -25.15
N GLU A 75 15.00 31.48 -26.11
CA GLU A 75 15.64 31.44 -27.42
C GLU A 75 17.11 31.87 -27.25
N PHE A 76 18.05 30.95 -27.49
CA PHE A 76 19.46 31.25 -27.47
C PHE A 76 19.92 31.64 -28.88
N ASP A 77 20.34 32.89 -29.09
CA ASP A 77 20.85 33.42 -30.37
C ASP A 77 22.06 32.66 -30.95
N ASN A 78 22.75 31.85 -30.14
CA ASN A 78 24.02 31.22 -30.50
C ASN A 78 23.90 29.84 -31.20
N GLY A 79 22.75 29.51 -31.79
CA GLY A 79 22.55 28.20 -32.43
C GLY A 79 22.70 27.02 -31.46
N HIS A 80 22.46 27.25 -30.17
CA HIS A 80 22.53 26.21 -29.15
C HIS A 80 21.32 25.28 -29.33
N GLU A 81 21.56 24.08 -29.85
CA GLU A 81 20.53 23.05 -29.89
C GLU A 81 20.20 22.63 -28.45
N LEU A 82 18.91 22.66 -28.10
CA LEU A 82 18.43 22.16 -26.83
C LEU A 82 18.81 20.68 -26.73
N PRO A 83 19.47 20.24 -25.65
CA PRO A 83 19.77 18.83 -25.47
C PRO A 83 18.45 18.06 -25.50
N ALA A 84 18.42 16.96 -26.25
CA ALA A 84 17.26 16.07 -26.27
C ALA A 84 16.87 15.74 -24.82
N LEU A 85 15.63 16.05 -24.44
CA LEU A 85 15.15 15.80 -23.10
C LEU A 85 15.41 14.32 -22.78
N THR A 86 16.13 14.05 -21.70
CA THR A 86 16.36 12.69 -21.19
C THR A 86 15.07 12.01 -20.75
N GLN A 87 13.96 12.75 -20.72
CA GLN A 87 12.63 12.23 -20.43
C GLN A 87 11.85 12.00 -21.73
N PRO A 88 11.32 10.78 -21.96
CA PRO A 88 10.55 10.47 -23.15
C PRO A 88 9.29 11.33 -23.20
N ALA A 89 8.91 11.74 -24.42
CA ALA A 89 7.71 12.52 -24.66
C ALA A 89 6.44 11.82 -24.10
N PRO A 90 5.43 12.58 -23.65
CA PRO A 90 4.15 12.01 -23.25
C PRO A 90 3.58 11.14 -24.36
N ARG A 91 3.04 9.95 -24.00
CA ARG A 91 2.33 9.12 -24.97
C ARG A 91 1.16 9.90 -25.57
N ALA A 92 0.88 9.64 -26.85
CA ALA A 92 -0.25 10.21 -27.57
C ALA A 92 -1.53 10.14 -26.71
N GLU A 93 -2.29 11.24 -26.69
CA GLU A 93 -3.53 11.43 -25.92
C GLU A 93 -4.47 10.22 -25.99
N SER A 94 -4.69 9.67 -27.19
CA SER A 94 -5.57 8.51 -27.41
C SER A 94 -5.11 7.25 -26.66
N LEU A 95 -3.79 7.02 -26.56
CA LEU A 95 -3.23 5.89 -25.82
C LEU A 95 -3.41 6.05 -24.30
N GLN A 96 -3.59 7.27 -23.79
CA GLN A 96 -3.86 7.47 -22.37
C GLN A 96 -5.27 6.98 -21.98
N TYR A 97 -6.27 7.19 -22.85
CA TYR A 97 -7.62 6.68 -22.64
C TYR A 97 -7.72 5.16 -22.76
N VAL A 98 -6.99 4.56 -23.71
CA VAL A 98 -6.87 3.10 -23.83
C VAL A 98 -6.32 2.49 -22.54
N ASP A 99 -5.31 3.13 -21.97
CA ASP A 99 -4.70 2.71 -20.72
C ASP A 99 -5.62 2.80 -19.51
N LEU A 100 -6.40 3.87 -19.45
CA LEU A 100 -7.43 4.04 -18.42
C LEU A 100 -8.51 2.95 -18.56
N ALA A 101 -8.96 2.67 -19.78
CA ALA A 101 -9.92 1.59 -20.04
C ALA A 101 -9.33 0.22 -19.64
N ALA A 102 -8.07 -0.05 -19.99
CA ALA A 102 -7.37 -1.26 -19.58
C ALA A 102 -7.28 -1.39 -18.05
N LEU A 103 -7.05 -0.28 -17.34
CA LEU A 103 -7.00 -0.26 -15.87
C LEU A 103 -8.36 -0.63 -15.27
N VAL A 104 -9.45 -0.04 -15.77
CA VAL A 104 -10.82 -0.33 -15.31
C VAL A 104 -11.18 -1.79 -15.54
N VAL A 105 -10.87 -2.33 -16.73
CA VAL A 105 -11.10 -3.73 -17.06
C VAL A 105 -10.29 -4.65 -16.13
N ALA A 106 -9.00 -4.35 -15.94
CA ALA A 106 -8.13 -5.14 -15.06
C ALA A 106 -8.61 -5.13 -13.59
N LEU A 107 -9.01 -3.97 -13.05
CA LEU A 107 -9.56 -3.84 -11.70
C LEU A 107 -10.87 -4.61 -11.53
N SER A 108 -11.76 -4.52 -12.51
CA SER A 108 -13.04 -5.22 -12.54
C SER A 108 -12.84 -6.73 -12.59
N LEU A 109 -11.96 -7.19 -13.47
CA LEU A 109 -11.61 -8.60 -13.61
C LEU A 109 -10.92 -9.14 -12.34
N ALA A 110 -9.97 -8.40 -11.77
CA ALA A 110 -9.32 -8.77 -10.52
C ALA A 110 -10.33 -8.94 -9.37
N SER A 111 -11.30 -8.03 -9.27
CA SER A 111 -12.34 -8.07 -8.25
C SER A 111 -13.31 -9.23 -8.46
N TYR A 112 -13.71 -9.48 -9.71
CA TYR A 112 -14.51 -10.65 -10.08
C TYR A 112 -13.79 -11.97 -9.76
N LEU A 113 -12.49 -12.07 -10.09
CA LEU A 113 -11.66 -13.25 -9.86
C LEU A 113 -11.40 -13.51 -8.37
N ALA A 114 -11.21 -12.45 -7.58
CA ALA A 114 -10.98 -12.55 -6.14
C ALA A 114 -12.26 -12.91 -5.36
N ILE A 115 -13.39 -12.28 -5.67
CA ILE A 115 -14.61 -12.41 -4.84
C ILE A 115 -15.55 -13.49 -5.38
N ARG A 116 -15.85 -13.48 -6.68
CA ARG A 116 -16.89 -14.33 -7.26
C ARG A 116 -16.34 -15.67 -7.74
N ARG A 117 -15.38 -15.64 -8.67
CA ARG A 117 -14.75 -16.86 -9.21
C ARG A 117 -13.80 -17.56 -8.25
N ARG A 118 -13.22 -16.83 -7.30
CA ARG A 118 -12.32 -17.35 -6.25
C ARG A 118 -11.22 -18.24 -6.86
N SER A 119 -10.50 -17.69 -7.84
CA SER A 119 -9.50 -18.42 -8.64
C SER A 119 -8.10 -17.82 -8.52
N ARG A 120 -7.16 -18.58 -7.93
CA ARG A 120 -5.75 -18.20 -7.90
C ARG A 120 -5.12 -18.17 -9.28
N ALA A 121 -5.44 -19.14 -10.14
CA ALA A 121 -4.89 -19.22 -11.49
C ALA A 121 -5.30 -18.00 -12.33
N GLY A 122 -6.57 -17.60 -12.26
CA GLY A 122 -7.03 -16.38 -12.94
C GLY A 122 -6.33 -15.12 -12.41
N MET A 123 -6.20 -14.97 -11.09
CA MET A 123 -5.47 -13.85 -10.49
C MET A 123 -4.00 -13.83 -10.93
N PHE A 124 -3.37 -15.00 -11.05
CA PHE A 124 -1.99 -15.11 -11.51
C PHE A 124 -1.84 -14.74 -13.00
N ALA A 125 -2.72 -15.24 -13.86
CA ALA A 125 -2.70 -14.91 -15.29
C ALA A 125 -2.91 -13.41 -15.53
N LEU A 126 -3.88 -12.80 -14.84
CA LEU A 126 -4.10 -11.36 -14.91
C LEU A 126 -2.89 -10.56 -14.42
N MET A 127 -2.22 -11.04 -13.38
CA MET A 127 -1.00 -10.44 -12.86
C MET A 127 0.14 -10.45 -13.89
N ILE A 128 0.37 -11.56 -14.58
CA ILE A 128 1.35 -11.62 -15.67
C ILE A 128 0.99 -10.65 -16.79
N ALA A 129 -0.28 -10.62 -17.21
CA ALA A 129 -0.75 -9.70 -18.23
C ALA A 129 -0.55 -8.23 -17.84
N CYS A 130 -0.82 -7.87 -16.58
CA CYS A 130 -0.60 -6.51 -16.07
C CYS A 130 0.88 -6.15 -15.93
N ILE A 131 1.75 -7.11 -15.59
CA ILE A 131 3.22 -6.89 -15.61
C ILE A 131 3.70 -6.62 -17.04
N ALA A 132 3.23 -7.39 -18.02
CA ALA A 132 3.58 -7.18 -19.42
C ALA A 132 3.08 -5.82 -19.93
N TYR A 133 1.81 -5.47 -19.66
CA TYR A 133 1.18 -4.25 -20.16
C TYR A 133 1.58 -2.99 -19.35
N PHE A 134 1.22 -2.91 -18.07
CA PHE A 134 1.49 -1.73 -17.24
C PHE A 134 2.95 -1.62 -16.78
N GLY A 135 3.65 -2.76 -16.68
CA GLY A 135 5.07 -2.79 -16.35
C GLY A 135 5.92 -2.49 -17.57
N PHE A 136 6.09 -3.45 -18.48
CA PHE A 136 7.07 -3.34 -19.58
C PHE A 136 6.58 -2.50 -20.76
N TYR A 137 5.34 -2.66 -21.22
CA TYR A 137 4.84 -1.90 -22.37
C TYR A 137 4.59 -0.41 -22.06
N ARG A 138 4.16 -0.09 -20.84
CA ARG A 138 3.97 1.29 -20.34
C ARG A 138 5.18 1.83 -19.56
N GLU A 139 6.20 1.02 -19.38
CA GLU A 139 7.40 1.33 -18.62
C GLU A 139 7.12 1.84 -17.18
N GLY A 140 6.00 1.41 -16.58
CA GLY A 140 5.59 1.81 -15.23
C GLY A 140 4.85 3.16 -15.11
N CYS A 141 4.58 3.86 -16.22
CA CYS A 141 3.88 5.15 -16.23
C CYS A 141 2.42 5.00 -16.67
N ILE A 142 1.40 5.52 -15.98
CA ILE A 142 1.39 6.39 -14.79
C ILE A 142 1.39 5.51 -13.53
N CYS A 143 2.29 5.79 -12.59
CA CYS A 143 2.37 5.08 -11.31
C CYS A 143 1.41 5.70 -10.28
N PRO A 144 0.42 4.96 -9.75
CA PRO A 144 -0.49 5.48 -8.71
C PRO A 144 0.22 5.86 -7.41
N ILE A 145 1.45 5.36 -7.18
CA ILE A 145 2.26 5.68 -6.01
C ILE A 145 2.82 7.10 -6.13
N GLY A 146 3.44 7.43 -7.27
CA GLY A 146 3.93 8.79 -7.54
C GLY A 146 2.80 9.81 -7.66
N ALA A 147 1.64 9.38 -8.17
CA ALA A 147 0.46 10.25 -8.28
C ALA A 147 -0.02 10.82 -6.93
N ILE A 148 0.33 10.22 -5.79
CA ILE A 148 0.07 10.79 -4.45
C ILE A 148 0.65 12.21 -4.36
N GLN A 149 1.89 12.41 -4.82
CA GLN A 149 2.57 13.70 -4.69
C GLN A 149 2.04 14.72 -5.70
N ASN A 150 1.68 14.29 -6.91
CA ASN A 150 1.01 15.17 -7.89
C ASN A 150 -0.34 15.66 -7.36
N VAL A 151 -1.14 14.75 -6.78
CA VAL A 151 -2.43 15.11 -6.17
C VAL A 151 -2.22 15.99 -4.94
N ALA A 152 -1.22 15.70 -4.10
CA ALA A 152 -0.90 16.55 -2.95
C ALA A 152 -0.53 17.97 -3.40
N MET A 153 0.34 18.11 -4.40
CA MET A 153 0.71 19.42 -4.93
C MET A 153 -0.52 20.17 -5.49
N ALA A 154 -1.39 19.51 -6.25
CA ALA A 154 -2.61 20.12 -6.77
C ALA A 154 -3.59 20.60 -5.69
N VAL A 155 -3.61 19.92 -4.54
CA VAL A 155 -4.47 20.30 -3.41
C VAL A 155 -3.94 21.52 -2.65
N PHE A 156 -2.61 21.71 -2.60
CA PHE A 156 -1.98 22.79 -1.84
C PHE A 156 -1.51 23.97 -2.71
N ASP A 157 -1.42 23.79 -4.04
CA ASP A 157 -1.11 24.82 -5.02
C ASP A 157 -2.21 24.90 -6.08
N ASN A 158 -3.02 25.96 -6.01
CA ASN A 158 -4.11 26.21 -6.95
C ASN A 158 -3.61 26.48 -8.39
N SER A 159 -2.32 26.75 -8.59
CA SER A 159 -1.74 26.94 -9.93
C SER A 159 -1.31 25.65 -10.61
N TYR A 160 -1.32 24.53 -9.87
CA TYR A 160 -0.88 23.24 -10.39
C TYR A 160 -2.08 22.40 -10.84
N ALA A 161 -2.22 22.20 -12.15
CA ALA A 161 -3.25 21.36 -12.73
C ALA A 161 -2.75 19.93 -12.99
N VAL A 162 -3.56 18.94 -12.60
CA VAL A 162 -3.24 17.52 -12.79
C VAL A 162 -4.08 16.95 -13.93
N PRO A 163 -3.47 16.24 -14.91
CA PRO A 163 -4.22 15.57 -15.96
C PRO A 163 -5.25 14.60 -15.40
N LEU A 164 -6.45 14.57 -16.01
CA LEU A 164 -7.55 13.69 -15.58
C LEU A 164 -7.13 12.22 -15.53
N THR A 165 -6.27 11.80 -16.47
CA THR A 165 -5.74 10.44 -16.54
C THR A 165 -4.90 10.09 -15.30
N VAL A 166 -4.05 11.01 -14.82
CA VAL A 166 -3.26 10.83 -13.59
C VAL A 166 -4.18 10.72 -12.37
N LEU A 167 -5.17 11.60 -12.27
CA LEU A 167 -6.16 11.57 -11.18
C LEU A 167 -6.95 10.25 -11.18
N ALA A 168 -7.35 9.77 -12.36
CA ALA A 168 -8.10 8.52 -12.49
C ALA A 168 -7.24 7.29 -12.12
N PHE A 169 -5.97 7.25 -12.53
CA PHE A 169 -5.02 6.20 -12.13
C PHE A 169 -4.76 6.18 -10.61
N PHE A 170 -4.83 7.34 -9.95
CA PHE A 170 -4.75 7.44 -8.49
C PHE A 170 -6.06 7.00 -7.81
N ALA A 171 -7.21 7.49 -8.28
CA ALA A 171 -8.49 7.35 -7.58
C ALA A 171 -9.18 6.00 -7.82
N LEU A 172 -9.10 5.43 -9.03
CA LEU A 172 -9.78 4.16 -9.35
C LEU A 172 -9.35 3.00 -8.43
N PRO A 173 -8.05 2.75 -8.18
CA PRO A 173 -7.68 1.67 -7.28
C PRO A 173 -8.08 1.93 -5.82
N LEU A 174 -8.20 3.19 -5.39
CA LEU A 174 -8.74 3.54 -4.06
C LEU A 174 -10.24 3.22 -3.98
N ALA A 175 -11.02 3.60 -5.00
CA ALA A 175 -12.44 3.29 -5.09
C ALA A 175 -12.68 1.77 -5.09
N PHE A 176 -11.89 1.02 -5.87
CA PHE A 176 -11.94 -0.44 -5.87
C PHE A 176 -11.50 -1.05 -4.54
N ALA A 177 -10.55 -0.45 -3.82
CA ALA A 177 -10.17 -0.91 -2.49
C ALA A 177 -11.28 -0.73 -1.46
N LEU A 178 -12.00 0.39 -1.54
CA LEU A 178 -13.18 0.65 -0.72
C LEU A 178 -14.38 -0.22 -1.11
N ALA A 179 -14.48 -0.67 -2.36
CA ALA A 179 -15.56 -1.57 -2.77
C ALA A 179 -15.25 -3.05 -2.48
N PHE A 180 -14.04 -3.50 -2.80
CA PHE A 180 -13.70 -4.93 -2.97
C PHE A 180 -12.45 -5.39 -2.18
N GLY A 181 -11.82 -4.49 -1.42
CA GLY A 181 -10.53 -4.73 -0.79
C GLY A 181 -9.37 -4.58 -1.78
N ARG A 182 -8.15 -4.95 -1.39
CA ARG A 182 -6.90 -4.61 -2.13
C ARG A 182 -6.64 -5.47 -3.39
N THR A 183 -7.59 -5.51 -4.31
CA THR A 183 -7.53 -6.27 -5.58
C THR A 183 -6.54 -5.65 -6.56
N PHE A 184 -6.33 -4.32 -6.53
CA PHE A 184 -5.28 -3.64 -7.30
C PHE A 184 -3.91 -4.21 -7.01
N CYS A 185 -3.51 -4.23 -5.74
CA CYS A 185 -2.23 -4.82 -5.34
C CYS A 185 -2.15 -6.29 -5.73
N ALA A 186 -3.26 -7.04 -5.64
CA ALA A 186 -3.29 -8.48 -5.90
C ALA A 186 -2.81 -8.87 -7.31
N ALA A 187 -3.31 -8.19 -8.35
CA ALA A 187 -3.09 -8.57 -9.74
C ALA A 187 -2.80 -7.40 -10.69
N VAL A 188 -3.23 -6.17 -10.41
CA VAL A 188 -3.12 -5.07 -11.38
C VAL A 188 -1.81 -4.32 -11.24
N CYS A 189 -1.33 -4.13 -10.01
CA CYS A 189 -0.07 -3.44 -9.73
C CYS A 189 1.12 -4.27 -10.25
N PRO A 190 1.86 -3.80 -11.27
CA PRO A 190 2.95 -4.58 -11.88
C PRO A 190 4.08 -4.81 -10.87
N LEU A 191 4.36 -3.80 -10.05
CA LEU A 191 5.26 -3.86 -8.90
C LEU A 191 4.90 -4.99 -7.91
N GLY A 192 3.63 -5.04 -7.50
CA GLY A 192 3.16 -6.09 -6.60
C GLY A 192 3.29 -7.47 -7.26
N GLY A 193 3.10 -7.53 -8.58
CA GLY A 193 3.22 -8.73 -9.38
C GLY A 193 4.65 -9.27 -9.44
N VAL A 194 5.64 -8.44 -9.76
CA VAL A 194 7.06 -8.86 -9.81
C VAL A 194 7.51 -9.39 -8.45
N GLN A 195 7.13 -8.73 -7.36
CA GLN A 195 7.43 -9.23 -6.01
C GLN A 195 6.71 -10.54 -5.66
N ASP A 196 5.52 -10.81 -6.21
CA ASP A 196 4.82 -12.08 -5.99
C ASP A 196 5.43 -13.24 -6.80
N LEU A 197 6.08 -12.93 -7.93
CA LEU A 197 6.78 -13.91 -8.77
C LEU A 197 8.08 -14.39 -8.14
N VAL A 198 8.86 -13.49 -7.55
CA VAL A 198 10.13 -13.85 -6.91
C VAL A 198 9.93 -14.55 -5.55
N ALA A 199 8.72 -14.51 -4.99
CA ALA A 199 8.41 -15.11 -3.69
C ALA A 199 8.32 -16.65 -3.77
N LEU A 200 9.48 -17.31 -3.66
CA LEU A 200 9.62 -18.77 -3.73
C LEU A 200 9.31 -19.45 -2.40
N LYS A 201 9.92 -18.98 -1.30
CA LYS A 201 9.80 -19.60 0.03
C LYS A 201 9.44 -18.54 1.08
N PRO A 202 8.19 -18.03 1.05
CA PRO A 202 7.77 -16.97 1.95
C PRO A 202 7.78 -17.45 3.40
N VAL A 203 8.58 -16.79 4.23
CA VAL A 203 8.67 -16.95 5.68
C VAL A 203 7.66 -16.01 6.34
N THR A 204 7.02 -16.49 7.39
CA THR A 204 6.14 -15.65 8.21
C THR A 204 6.97 -14.73 9.08
N VAL A 205 6.78 -13.41 8.89
CA VAL A 205 7.44 -12.38 9.69
C VAL A 205 6.81 -12.38 11.10
N PRO A 206 7.61 -12.34 12.18
CA PRO A 206 7.08 -12.32 13.53
C PRO A 206 6.22 -11.08 13.78
N ALA A 207 5.19 -11.22 14.61
CA ALA A 207 4.17 -10.20 14.79
C ALA A 207 4.77 -8.85 15.24
N TRP A 208 5.68 -8.82 16.20
CA TRP A 208 6.28 -7.57 16.69
C TRP A 208 6.94 -6.76 15.55
N LEU A 209 7.72 -7.44 14.70
CA LEU A 209 8.41 -6.82 13.57
C LEU A 209 7.42 -6.34 12.50
N GLU A 210 6.41 -7.15 12.19
CA GLU A 210 5.35 -6.76 11.26
C GLU A 210 4.59 -5.51 11.73
N HIS A 211 4.30 -5.42 13.04
CA HIS A 211 3.64 -4.24 13.58
C HIS A 211 4.59 -3.03 13.45
N SER A 212 5.85 -3.10 13.87
CA SER A 212 6.77 -1.96 13.77
C SER A 212 6.96 -1.49 12.32
N LEU A 213 7.34 -2.39 11.41
CA LEU A 213 7.54 -2.04 9.99
C LEU A 213 6.24 -1.63 9.30
N GLY A 214 5.08 -2.07 9.80
CA GLY A 214 3.78 -1.65 9.28
C GLY A 214 3.45 -0.16 9.52
N LEU A 215 4.23 0.56 10.34
CA LEU A 215 4.13 2.02 10.53
C LEU A 215 4.91 2.80 9.48
N LEU A 216 5.99 2.23 8.95
CA LEU A 216 6.90 2.91 8.01
C LEU A 216 6.19 3.44 6.75
N PRO A 217 5.21 2.73 6.14
CA PRO A 217 4.44 3.28 5.03
C PRO A 217 3.69 4.58 5.34
N PHE A 218 3.24 4.75 6.59
CA PHE A 218 2.55 5.98 7.02
C PHE A 218 3.54 7.12 7.22
N VAL A 219 4.71 6.85 7.80
CA VAL A 219 5.80 7.82 7.90
C VAL A 219 6.21 8.30 6.52
N TYR A 220 6.46 7.37 5.60
CA TYR A 220 6.86 7.71 4.24
C TYR A 220 5.77 8.47 3.49
N LEU A 221 4.49 8.08 3.63
CA LEU A 221 3.36 8.83 3.08
C LEU A 221 3.33 10.27 3.61
N SER A 222 3.46 10.48 4.91
CA SER A 222 3.38 11.81 5.52
C SER A 222 4.53 12.72 5.08
N VAL A 223 5.75 12.20 5.02
CA VAL A 223 6.92 12.95 4.53
C VAL A 223 6.77 13.27 3.04
N ALA A 224 6.33 12.31 2.22
CA ALA A 224 6.11 12.53 0.79
C ALA A 224 5.04 13.60 0.51
N VAL A 225 3.94 13.60 1.28
CA VAL A 225 2.89 14.63 1.18
C VAL A 225 3.41 15.99 1.65
N LEU A 226 4.16 16.05 2.75
CA LEU A 226 4.77 17.30 3.23
C LEU A 226 5.67 17.93 2.16
N LEU A 227 6.63 17.17 1.62
CA LEU A 227 7.58 17.69 0.64
C LEU A 227 6.92 18.09 -0.69
N ALA A 228 5.83 17.41 -1.08
CA ALA A 228 5.05 17.79 -2.25
C ALA A 228 4.21 19.05 -1.99
N ALA A 229 3.57 19.15 -0.83
CA ALA A 229 2.75 20.29 -0.43
C ALA A 229 3.58 21.58 -0.26
N THR A 230 4.85 21.46 0.14
CA THR A 230 5.77 22.61 0.25
C THR A 230 6.51 22.92 -1.06
N GLY A 231 6.28 22.14 -2.13
CA GLY A 231 6.95 22.33 -3.41
C GLY A 231 8.45 22.01 -3.39
N SER A 232 8.91 21.20 -2.43
CA SER A 232 10.34 20.95 -2.19
C SER A 232 10.87 19.80 -3.04
N ALA A 233 10.25 18.62 -2.95
CA ALA A 233 10.74 17.44 -3.67
C ALA A 233 9.70 16.34 -3.86
N PHE A 234 9.80 15.64 -4.99
CA PHE A 234 9.05 14.42 -5.29
C PHE A 234 9.81 13.17 -4.87
N ILE A 235 10.01 13.00 -3.55
CA ILE A 235 10.80 11.89 -2.99
C ILE A 235 10.34 10.49 -3.46
N ILE A 236 9.04 10.29 -3.70
CA ILE A 236 8.54 9.00 -4.19
C ILE A 236 9.11 8.72 -5.57
N CYS A 237 9.03 9.68 -6.49
CA CYS A 237 9.53 9.51 -7.85
C CYS A 237 11.06 9.44 -7.92
N GLN A 238 11.77 10.17 -7.05
CA GLN A 238 13.24 10.17 -6.97
C GLN A 238 13.82 8.86 -6.42
N TYR A 239 13.07 8.12 -5.62
CA TYR A 239 13.53 6.85 -5.03
C TYR A 239 12.62 5.68 -5.39
N ASP A 240 11.84 5.77 -6.48
CA ASP A 240 11.02 4.65 -6.96
C ASP A 240 11.91 3.65 -7.72
N PRO A 241 12.32 2.52 -7.12
CA PRO A 241 13.19 1.58 -7.80
C PRO A 241 12.49 0.87 -8.97
N PHE A 242 11.16 0.99 -9.07
CA PHE A 242 10.37 0.21 -10.02
C PHE A 242 10.21 0.90 -11.36
N VAL A 243 10.17 2.23 -11.38
CA VAL A 243 10.26 2.98 -12.65
C VAL A 243 11.58 2.64 -13.34
N ALA A 244 12.68 2.65 -12.59
CA ALA A 244 14.00 2.26 -13.10
C ALA A 244 14.04 0.81 -13.62
N PHE A 245 13.44 -0.12 -12.87
CA PHE A 245 13.36 -1.54 -13.26
C PHE A 245 12.57 -1.75 -14.56
N PHE A 246 11.38 -1.17 -14.69
CA PHE A 246 10.52 -1.36 -15.87
C PHE A 246 11.03 -0.61 -17.11
N ARG A 247 11.66 0.57 -16.91
CA ARG A 247 12.33 1.32 -17.99
C ARG A 247 13.65 0.71 -18.42
N ARG A 248 14.20 -0.25 -17.65
CA ARG A 248 15.56 -0.81 -17.84
C ARG A 248 16.62 0.30 -17.91
N ASN A 249 16.36 1.42 -17.24
CA ASN A 249 17.21 2.60 -17.20
C ASN A 249 16.87 3.42 -15.95
N GLY A 250 17.89 3.82 -15.19
CA GLY A 250 17.72 4.59 -13.96
C GLY A 250 19.04 4.76 -13.23
N ALA A 251 19.05 5.66 -12.25
CA ALA A 251 20.22 5.92 -11.42
C ALA A 251 20.62 4.65 -10.63
N TRP A 252 21.91 4.50 -10.34
CA TRP A 252 22.46 3.29 -9.72
C TRP A 252 21.86 3.04 -8.33
N GLU A 253 21.48 4.10 -7.61
CA GLU A 253 20.83 4.06 -6.31
C GLU A 253 19.46 3.38 -6.40
N MET A 254 18.64 3.80 -7.38
CA MET A 254 17.30 3.25 -7.61
C MET A 254 17.38 1.75 -7.95
N LEU A 255 18.30 1.37 -8.85
CA LEU A 255 18.47 -0.03 -9.26
C LEU A 255 18.95 -0.91 -8.10
N THR A 256 19.88 -0.41 -7.30
CA THR A 256 20.42 -1.13 -6.14
C THR A 256 19.34 -1.37 -5.07
N ILE A 257 18.56 -0.33 -4.74
CA ILE A 257 17.44 -0.45 -3.79
C ILE A 257 16.39 -1.46 -4.31
N GLY A 258 16.07 -1.41 -5.60
CA GLY A 258 15.16 -2.35 -6.26
C GLY A 258 15.64 -3.80 -6.16
N ALA A 259 16.92 -4.03 -6.47
CA ALA A 259 17.53 -5.34 -6.39
C ALA A 259 17.48 -5.91 -4.96
N ILE A 260 17.84 -5.11 -3.95
CA ILE A 260 17.78 -5.51 -2.54
C ILE A 260 16.35 -5.90 -2.15
N ILE A 261 15.36 -5.10 -2.53
CA ILE A 261 13.95 -5.37 -2.24
C ILE A 261 13.49 -6.69 -2.89
N LEU A 262 13.92 -6.97 -4.12
CA LEU A 262 13.57 -8.21 -4.82
C LEU A 262 14.25 -9.43 -4.18
N VAL A 263 15.51 -9.32 -3.77
CA VAL A 263 16.22 -10.38 -3.03
C VAL A 263 15.51 -10.68 -1.71
N VAL A 264 15.15 -9.65 -0.94
CA VAL A 264 14.32 -9.81 0.28
C VAL A 264 12.95 -10.42 -0.08
N GLY A 265 12.41 -10.08 -1.24
CA GLY A 265 11.16 -10.59 -1.80
C GLY A 265 11.09 -12.10 -1.97
N VAL A 266 12.24 -12.78 -2.08
CA VAL A 266 12.33 -14.24 -2.17
C VAL A 266 11.84 -14.90 -0.87
N PHE A 267 12.18 -14.31 0.27
CA PHE A 267 11.86 -14.83 1.61
C PHE A 267 10.67 -14.12 2.25
N VAL A 268 10.44 -12.85 1.96
CA VAL A 268 9.32 -12.09 2.50
C VAL A 268 8.39 -11.75 1.36
N ALA A 269 7.16 -12.26 1.35
CA ALA A 269 6.25 -11.96 0.26
C ALA A 269 5.91 -10.45 0.23
N ARG A 270 6.23 -9.81 -0.90
CA ARG A 270 5.90 -8.39 -1.20
C ARG A 270 6.39 -7.39 -0.13
N PRO A 271 7.70 -7.33 0.13
CA PRO A 271 8.25 -6.52 1.22
C PRO A 271 7.98 -5.02 0.99
N TYR A 272 8.10 -4.52 -0.24
CA TYR A 272 7.82 -3.12 -0.54
C TYR A 272 6.34 -2.79 -0.34
N CYS A 273 5.41 -3.57 -0.89
CA CYS A 273 3.97 -3.31 -0.73
C CYS A 273 3.50 -3.40 0.73
N ARG A 274 4.22 -4.16 1.58
CA ARG A 274 3.85 -4.37 2.99
C ARG A 274 4.43 -3.31 3.91
N PHE A 275 5.67 -2.89 3.66
CA PHE A 275 6.49 -2.10 4.60
C PHE A 275 7.01 -0.77 4.07
N ALA A 276 7.00 -0.50 2.77
CA ALA A 276 7.49 0.76 2.22
C ALA A 276 6.44 1.53 1.41
N CYS A 277 5.54 0.87 0.70
CA CYS A 277 4.63 1.50 -0.25
C CYS A 277 3.62 2.46 0.43
N PRO A 278 3.70 3.78 0.17
CA PRO A 278 2.81 4.75 0.81
C PRO A 278 1.37 4.62 0.30
N TYR A 279 1.20 4.29 -0.99
CA TYR A 279 -0.10 3.95 -1.57
C TYR A 279 -0.72 2.71 -0.91
N GLY A 280 0.10 1.73 -0.55
CA GLY A 280 -0.31 0.53 0.18
C GLY A 280 -0.85 0.84 1.59
N ALA A 281 -0.39 1.93 2.23
CA ALA A 281 -0.91 2.39 3.52
C ALA A 281 -2.35 2.87 3.41
N ILE A 282 -2.64 3.70 2.40
CA ILE A 282 -3.99 4.22 2.11
C ILE A 282 -4.93 3.05 1.77
N LEU A 283 -4.52 2.18 0.85
CA LEU A 283 -5.30 1.00 0.47
C LEU A 283 -5.57 0.06 1.65
N ARG A 284 -4.63 -0.07 2.60
CA ARG A 284 -4.82 -0.87 3.82
C ARG A 284 -5.93 -0.31 4.70
N VAL A 285 -6.01 1.01 4.84
CA VAL A 285 -7.08 1.67 5.61
C VAL A 285 -8.43 1.51 4.89
N LEU A 286 -8.49 1.80 3.59
CA LEU A 286 -9.71 1.67 2.80
C LEU A 286 -10.24 0.24 2.75
N SER A 287 -9.34 -0.75 2.66
CA SER A 287 -9.73 -2.16 2.65
C SER A 287 -10.41 -2.60 3.95
N ARG A 288 -10.12 -1.95 5.09
CA ARG A 288 -10.85 -2.22 6.35
C ARG A 288 -12.30 -1.72 6.32
N LEU A 289 -12.57 -0.71 5.50
CA LEU A 289 -13.89 -0.13 5.27
C LEU A 289 -14.58 -0.73 4.04
N SER A 290 -14.02 -1.80 3.47
CA SER A 290 -14.48 -2.31 2.18
C SER A 290 -15.90 -2.85 2.25
N TRP A 291 -16.75 -2.56 1.25
CA TRP A 291 -18.12 -3.06 1.22
C TRP A 291 -18.19 -4.59 1.09
N LYS A 292 -17.43 -5.18 0.16
CA LYS A 292 -17.37 -6.63 -0.07
C LYS A 292 -15.94 -7.11 -0.09
N HIS A 293 -15.48 -7.76 0.97
CA HIS A 293 -14.14 -8.32 1.02
C HIS A 293 -14.11 -9.83 0.68
N ALA A 294 -12.97 -10.32 0.19
CA ALA A 294 -12.72 -11.75 0.06
C ALA A 294 -12.79 -12.48 1.42
N THR A 295 -13.57 -13.56 1.49
CA THR A 295 -13.71 -14.47 2.65
C THR A 295 -12.97 -15.79 2.41
N ILE A 296 -12.54 -16.51 3.46
CA ILE A 296 -11.80 -17.78 3.30
C ILE A 296 -12.72 -18.88 2.77
N THR A 297 -13.91 -19.03 3.37
CA THR A 297 -14.92 -20.00 2.99
C THR A 297 -16.03 -19.33 2.19
N PRO A 298 -16.64 -20.03 1.21
CA PRO A 298 -17.84 -19.54 0.55
C PRO A 298 -19.04 -19.55 1.51
N ASP A 299 -19.12 -20.57 2.37
CA ASP A 299 -20.17 -20.78 3.35
C ASP A 299 -19.54 -20.87 4.77
N ARG A 300 -19.70 -21.99 5.48
CA ARG A 300 -19.23 -22.20 6.86
C ARG A 300 -17.76 -22.62 6.97
N CYS A 301 -17.08 -22.17 8.03
CA CYS A 301 -15.74 -22.64 8.37
C CYS A 301 -15.79 -23.93 9.22
N VAL A 302 -15.07 -24.96 8.79
CA VAL A 302 -14.95 -26.25 9.53
C VAL A 302 -13.69 -26.31 10.41
N GLN A 303 -13.07 -25.16 10.69
CA GLN A 303 -11.89 -25.03 11.57
C GLN A 303 -10.69 -25.96 11.25
N CYS A 304 -10.52 -26.36 9.98
CA CYS A 304 -9.47 -27.28 9.53
C CYS A 304 -8.02 -26.76 9.61
N ARG A 305 -7.81 -25.46 9.94
CA ARG A 305 -6.49 -24.78 10.06
C ARG A 305 -5.60 -24.73 8.80
N LEU A 306 -6.00 -25.33 7.67
CA LEU A 306 -5.23 -25.35 6.42
C LEU A 306 -4.92 -23.97 5.84
N CYS A 307 -5.75 -22.96 6.11
CA CYS A 307 -5.55 -21.61 5.59
C CYS A 307 -4.38 -20.86 6.25
N GLU A 308 -4.01 -21.23 7.48
CA GLU A 308 -2.99 -20.54 8.27
C GLU A 308 -1.60 -20.62 7.61
N GLY A 309 -1.17 -21.84 7.23
CA GLY A 309 0.14 -22.06 6.62
C GLY A 309 0.25 -21.61 5.15
N VAL A 310 -0.87 -21.31 4.51
CA VAL A 310 -0.91 -20.96 3.07
C VAL A 310 -0.88 -19.44 2.84
N CYS A 311 -1.15 -18.63 3.86
CA CYS A 311 -1.14 -17.18 3.73
C CYS A 311 0.27 -16.63 3.96
N PRO A 312 0.99 -16.15 2.92
CA PRO A 312 2.33 -15.62 3.10
C PRO A 312 2.34 -14.23 3.78
N PHE A 313 1.17 -13.60 3.92
CA PHE A 313 1.02 -12.25 4.46
C PHE A 313 0.62 -12.23 5.94
N GLY A 314 0.37 -13.38 6.57
CA GLY A 314 -0.11 -13.42 7.97
C GLY A 314 -1.48 -12.76 8.18
N ALA A 315 -2.33 -12.73 7.15
CA ALA A 315 -3.63 -12.05 7.20
C ALA A 315 -4.77 -12.90 7.78
N ILE A 316 -4.49 -14.13 8.20
CA ILE A 316 -5.49 -15.08 8.73
C ILE A 316 -5.56 -14.93 10.25
N GLU A 317 -6.73 -14.55 10.75
CA GLU A 317 -7.00 -14.40 12.17
C GLU A 317 -7.60 -15.71 12.73
N LYS A 318 -7.05 -16.17 13.85
CA LYS A 318 -7.49 -17.40 14.52
C LYS A 318 -8.73 -17.16 15.38
N PRO A 319 -9.57 -18.19 15.62
CA PRO A 319 -10.63 -18.13 16.63
C PRO A 319 -10.05 -17.72 17.99
N THR A 320 -10.75 -16.83 18.69
CA THR A 320 -10.29 -16.35 19.99
C THR A 320 -10.69 -17.28 21.11
N THR A 321 -9.73 -17.67 21.95
CA THR A 321 -10.01 -18.39 23.20
C THR A 321 -10.64 -17.43 24.23
N PRO A 322 -11.74 -17.83 24.92
CA PRO A 322 -12.38 -16.99 25.92
C PRO A 322 -11.41 -16.66 27.06
N ALA A 323 -11.31 -15.37 27.40
CA ALA A 323 -10.45 -14.91 28.48
C ALA A 323 -11.13 -15.12 29.85
N PRO A 324 -10.36 -15.46 30.91
CA PRO A 324 -10.90 -15.52 32.27
C PRO A 324 -11.46 -14.15 32.71
N ALA A 325 -12.53 -14.17 33.52
CA ALA A 325 -13.24 -12.96 33.94
C ALA A 325 -12.34 -11.96 34.66
N SER A 326 -11.36 -12.44 35.44
CA SER A 326 -10.38 -11.61 36.18
C SER A 326 -9.54 -10.70 35.28
N ARG A 327 -9.27 -11.09 34.03
CA ARG A 327 -8.50 -10.27 33.08
C ARG A 327 -9.37 -9.27 32.29
N ARG A 328 -10.70 -9.31 32.43
CA ARG A 328 -11.58 -8.37 31.70
C ARG A 328 -11.46 -6.95 32.22
N LEU A 329 -11.35 -6.77 33.54
CA LEU A 329 -11.20 -5.45 34.15
C LEU A 329 -9.87 -4.81 33.74
N ALA A 330 -8.76 -5.56 33.87
CA ALA A 330 -7.45 -5.12 33.42
C ALA A 330 -7.45 -4.73 31.93
N GLY A 331 -8.10 -5.51 31.05
CA GLY A 331 -8.22 -5.18 29.64
C GLY A 331 -9.01 -3.89 29.37
N LYS A 332 -10.06 -3.61 30.15
CA LYS A 332 -10.80 -2.33 30.06
C LYS A 332 -9.92 -1.15 30.44
N TRP A 333 -9.12 -1.28 31.52
CA TRP A 333 -8.17 -0.24 31.93
C TRP A 333 -7.08 -0.02 30.89
N THR A 334 -6.52 -1.08 30.31
CA THR A 334 -5.54 -0.96 29.20
C THR A 334 -6.15 -0.23 28.00
N LEU A 335 -7.38 -0.55 27.62
CA LEU A 335 -8.06 0.12 26.53
C LEU A 335 -8.34 1.60 26.84
N ALA A 336 -8.82 1.91 28.06
CA ALA A 336 -9.06 3.28 28.49
C ALA A 336 -7.75 4.09 28.49
N ALA A 337 -6.67 3.54 29.03
CA ALA A 337 -5.35 4.14 29.01
C ALA A 337 -4.87 4.38 27.57
N ALA A 338 -5.06 3.43 26.65
CA ALA A 338 -4.70 3.61 25.25
C ALA A 338 -5.49 4.75 24.56
N ILE A 339 -6.78 4.89 24.87
CA ILE A 339 -7.63 5.97 24.33
C ILE A 339 -7.16 7.33 24.87
N VAL A 340 -6.91 7.44 26.18
CA VAL A 340 -6.42 8.66 26.82
C VAL A 340 -4.99 9.03 26.38
N ALA A 341 -4.14 8.03 26.14
CA ALA A 341 -2.78 8.25 25.62
C ALA A 341 -2.77 8.75 24.17
N THR A 342 -3.82 8.50 23.38
CA THR A 342 -3.87 8.90 21.97
C THR A 342 -3.74 10.41 21.76
N PRO A 343 -4.52 11.31 22.40
CA PRO A 343 -4.33 12.75 22.26
C PRO A 343 -2.96 13.22 22.77
N ILE A 344 -2.40 12.59 23.80
CA ILE A 344 -1.05 12.89 24.29
C ILE A 344 -0.01 12.56 23.21
N LEU A 345 -0.12 11.39 22.57
CA LEU A 345 0.76 10.99 21.46
C LEU A 345 0.64 11.94 20.25
N VAL A 346 -0.56 12.45 19.96
CA VAL A 346 -0.77 13.46 18.92
C VAL A 346 -0.04 14.75 19.27
N ALA A 347 -0.21 15.27 20.49
CA ALA A 347 0.44 16.51 20.93
C ALA A 347 1.97 16.38 20.96
N VAL A 348 2.49 15.30 21.54
CA VAL A 348 3.93 15.01 21.58
C VAL A 348 4.47 14.83 20.16
N GLY A 349 3.79 14.07 19.30
CA GLY A 349 4.18 13.88 17.91
C GLY A 349 4.26 15.18 17.13
N ALA A 350 3.25 16.05 17.25
CA ALA A 350 3.22 17.36 16.62
C ALA A 350 4.38 18.25 17.12
N PHE A 351 4.57 18.34 18.43
CA PHE A 351 5.65 19.13 19.03
C PHE A 351 7.03 18.63 18.60
N SER A 352 7.29 17.33 18.70
CA SER A 352 8.59 16.74 18.32
C SER A 352 8.89 16.90 16.83
N ALA A 353 7.89 16.73 15.96
CA ALA A 353 8.09 16.90 14.52
C ALA A 353 8.41 18.36 14.14
N LYS A 354 7.76 19.33 14.80
CA LYS A 354 8.01 20.76 14.58
C LYS A 354 9.49 21.14 14.76
N GLN A 355 10.17 20.52 15.73
CA GLN A 355 11.59 20.79 16.00
C GLN A 355 12.52 20.46 14.83
N LEU A 356 12.05 19.67 13.86
CA LEU A 356 12.81 19.27 12.68
C LEU A 356 12.62 20.21 11.48
N ALA A 357 11.83 21.29 11.61
CA ALA A 357 11.47 22.18 10.50
C ALA A 357 12.68 22.73 9.75
N GLY A 358 13.65 23.29 10.48
CA GLY A 358 14.86 23.84 9.87
C GLY A 358 15.73 22.80 9.13
N VAL A 359 15.66 21.52 9.50
CA VAL A 359 16.38 20.45 8.79
C VAL A 359 15.61 20.04 7.53
N THR A 360 14.29 19.85 7.65
CA THR A 360 13.47 19.42 6.51
C THR A 360 13.32 20.49 5.43
N ALA A 361 13.32 21.77 5.80
CA ALA A 361 13.19 22.86 4.85
C ALA A 361 14.41 22.96 3.91
N GLN A 362 15.58 22.50 4.33
CA GLN A 362 16.80 22.47 3.49
C GLN A 362 16.69 21.51 2.30
N VAL A 363 15.69 20.63 2.27
CA VAL A 363 15.39 19.83 1.07
C VAL A 363 14.93 20.73 -0.08
N ASN A 364 14.38 21.90 0.22
CA ASN A 364 14.00 22.88 -0.80
C ASN A 364 15.25 23.60 -1.32
N PRO A 365 15.50 23.63 -2.65
CA PRO A 365 16.68 24.27 -3.23
C PRO A 365 16.82 25.75 -2.86
N THR A 366 15.72 26.49 -2.74
CA THR A 366 15.72 27.92 -2.37
C THR A 366 16.21 28.12 -0.93
N VAL A 367 15.79 27.25 -0.01
CA VAL A 367 16.22 27.32 1.40
C VAL A 367 17.68 26.87 1.54
N ALA A 368 18.09 25.82 0.82
CA ALA A 368 19.47 25.39 0.79
C ALA A 368 20.40 26.49 0.25
N LEU A 369 20.00 27.14 -0.86
CA LEU A 369 20.73 28.26 -1.45
C LEU A 369 20.79 29.46 -0.51
N ALA A 370 19.67 29.83 0.12
CA ALA A 370 19.64 30.92 1.10
C ALA A 370 20.59 30.66 2.27
N ARG A 371 20.57 29.44 2.83
CA ARG A 371 21.50 29.05 3.91
C ARG A 371 22.95 29.14 3.45
N GLN A 372 23.23 28.71 2.22
CA GLN A 372 24.57 28.75 1.65
C GLN A 372 25.09 30.17 1.43
N VAL A 373 24.30 31.04 0.81
CA VAL A 373 24.63 32.47 0.64
C VAL A 373 24.87 33.12 2.00
N PHE A 374 24.05 32.80 3.01
CA PHE A 374 24.24 33.29 4.37
C PHE A 374 25.57 32.83 4.99
N MET A 375 25.98 31.56 4.81
CA MET A 375 27.27 31.09 5.33
C MET A 375 28.45 31.80 4.66
N GLU A 376 28.38 32.00 3.33
CA GLU A 376 29.39 32.69 2.55
C GLU A 376 29.51 34.18 2.95
N ASP A 377 28.38 34.88 3.10
CA ASP A 377 28.35 36.29 3.48
C ASP A 377 28.89 36.52 4.91
N ASN A 378 28.75 35.52 5.80
CA ASN A 378 29.32 35.54 7.15
C ASN A 378 30.75 35.01 7.24
N GLY A 379 31.41 34.73 6.11
CA GLY A 379 32.80 34.27 6.08
C GLY A 379 33.01 32.88 6.68
N GLN A 380 31.99 32.01 6.69
CA GLN A 380 32.11 30.64 7.20
C GLN A 380 32.61 29.64 6.13
N THR A 381 32.68 30.05 4.88
CA THR A 381 33.15 29.23 3.75
C THR A 381 34.00 30.05 2.80
N ASP A 382 35.17 29.52 2.43
CA ASP A 382 36.18 30.26 1.65
C ASP A 382 35.89 30.32 0.14
N GLU A 383 35.07 29.40 -0.40
CA GLU A 383 34.78 29.31 -1.83
C GLU A 383 33.28 29.39 -2.15
N PRO A 384 32.85 30.30 -3.04
CA PRO A 384 31.47 30.34 -3.51
C PRO A 384 31.18 29.13 -4.38
N THR A 385 30.07 28.44 -4.11
CA THR A 385 29.64 27.34 -4.99
C THR A 385 29.06 27.83 -6.31
N LEU A 386 28.97 26.93 -7.28
CA LEU A 386 28.38 27.24 -8.60
C LEU A 386 26.96 27.83 -8.48
N ALA A 387 26.15 27.33 -7.54
CA ALA A 387 24.78 27.79 -7.34
C ALA A 387 24.72 29.21 -6.75
N SER A 388 25.55 29.52 -5.75
CA SER A 388 25.62 30.85 -5.14
C SER A 388 26.29 31.87 -6.07
N ALA A 389 27.32 31.46 -6.81
CA ALA A 389 27.95 32.28 -7.86
C ALA A 389 26.97 32.61 -8.99
N ALA A 390 26.21 31.62 -9.48
CA ALA A 390 25.19 31.84 -10.52
C ALA A 390 24.06 32.76 -10.02
N PHE A 391 23.61 32.59 -8.77
CA PHE A 391 22.61 33.46 -8.15
C PHE A 391 23.08 34.92 -8.09
N ARG A 392 24.31 35.16 -7.62
CA ARG A 392 24.89 36.52 -7.57
C ARG A 392 25.11 37.09 -8.98
N ALA A 393 25.59 36.29 -9.92
CA ALA A 393 25.78 36.71 -11.31
C ALA A 393 24.47 37.07 -12.02
N SER A 394 23.35 36.44 -11.63
CA SER A 394 22.01 36.76 -12.14
C SER A 394 21.41 38.06 -11.58
N GLY A 395 22.12 38.76 -10.68
CA GLY A 395 21.64 39.99 -10.03
C GLY A 395 20.63 39.74 -8.89
N GLY A 396 20.61 38.52 -8.34
CA GLY A 396 19.70 38.18 -7.23
C GLY A 396 20.04 38.93 -5.94
N GLU A 397 19.04 39.56 -5.32
CA GLU A 397 19.18 40.20 -4.01
C GLU A 397 19.07 39.18 -2.87
N ALA A 398 20.07 39.14 -1.99
CA ALA A 398 20.11 38.20 -0.86
C ALA A 398 18.91 38.37 0.09
N ASP A 399 18.47 39.60 0.35
CA ASP A 399 17.32 39.89 1.22
C ASP A 399 16.02 39.28 0.71
N GLU A 400 15.80 39.30 -0.61
CA GLU A 400 14.61 38.68 -1.20
C GLU A 400 14.70 37.15 -1.15
N LEU A 401 15.88 36.59 -1.37
CA LEU A 401 16.13 35.15 -1.19
C LEU A 401 15.87 34.71 0.27
N TYR A 402 16.30 35.48 1.26
CA TYR A 402 16.04 35.20 2.68
C TYR A 402 14.55 35.30 3.02
N LYS A 403 13.82 36.29 2.48
CA LYS A 403 12.37 36.38 2.65
C LYS A 403 11.63 35.20 2.03
N GLN A 404 12.06 34.76 0.85
CA GLN A 404 11.49 33.58 0.19
C GLN A 404 11.77 32.30 0.98
N ALA A 405 13.00 32.11 1.45
CA ALA A 405 13.36 30.98 2.30
C ALA A 405 12.55 30.97 3.61
N GLY A 406 12.40 32.11 4.28
CA GLY A 406 11.60 32.22 5.50
C GLY A 406 10.12 31.85 5.30
N LYS A 407 9.51 32.21 4.16
CA LYS A 407 8.14 31.77 3.80
C LYS A 407 8.06 30.25 3.65
N ILE A 408 9.06 29.63 3.04
CA ILE A 408 9.12 28.17 2.83
C ILE A 408 9.36 27.45 4.17
N GLU A 409 10.23 27.96 5.02
CA GLU A 409 10.49 27.42 6.36
C GLU A 409 9.22 27.44 7.23
N ALA A 410 8.47 28.55 7.22
CA ALA A 410 7.19 28.65 7.95
C ALA A 410 6.14 27.64 7.44
N ARG A 411 6.11 27.37 6.12
CA ARG A 411 5.27 26.29 5.56
C ARG A 411 5.71 24.90 6.01
N HIS A 412 7.01 24.64 6.14
CA HIS A 412 7.51 23.38 6.68
C HIS A 412 7.19 23.22 8.17
N GLU A 413 7.29 24.29 8.95
CA GLU A 413 6.96 24.29 10.38
C GLU A 413 5.49 23.91 10.62
N THR A 414 4.58 24.56 9.90
CA THR A 414 3.14 24.24 9.94
C THR A 414 2.85 22.84 9.39
N GLY A 415 3.48 22.45 8.29
CA GLY A 415 3.32 21.11 7.72
C GLY A 415 3.81 20.00 8.66
N LEU A 416 4.92 20.20 9.38
CA LEU A 416 5.44 19.21 10.33
C LEU A 416 4.58 19.06 11.57
N LEU A 417 3.90 20.11 12.03
CA LEU A 417 2.89 19.99 13.08
C LEU A 417 1.80 18.99 12.66
N TRP A 418 1.29 19.11 11.43
CA TRP A 418 0.29 18.18 10.88
C TRP A 418 0.85 16.76 10.71
N VAL A 419 2.06 16.62 10.18
CA VAL A 419 2.73 15.31 10.02
C VAL A 419 2.91 14.62 11.37
N GLY A 420 3.47 15.32 12.35
CA GLY A 420 3.70 14.79 13.70
C GLY A 420 2.40 14.40 14.39
N GLY A 421 1.37 15.26 14.30
CA GLY A 421 0.04 14.97 14.82
C GLY A 421 -0.60 13.74 14.16
N PHE A 422 -0.51 13.63 12.83
CA PHE A 422 -0.99 12.47 12.10
C PHE A 422 -0.27 11.18 12.49
N LEU A 423 1.06 11.19 12.60
CA LEU A 423 1.82 10.01 13.00
C LEU A 423 1.51 9.60 14.45
N GLY A 424 1.35 10.57 15.35
CA GLY A 424 0.87 10.36 16.71
C GLY A 424 -0.53 9.70 16.73
N LEU A 425 -1.43 10.16 15.86
CA LEU A 425 -2.77 9.59 15.70
C LEU A 425 -2.72 8.15 15.16
N VAL A 426 -1.90 7.88 14.14
CA VAL A 426 -1.71 6.53 13.58
C VAL A 426 -1.19 5.57 14.65
N LEU A 427 -0.20 6.02 15.44
CA LEU A 427 0.35 5.23 16.54
C LEU A 427 -0.70 4.98 17.63
N GLY A 428 -1.43 6.01 18.06
CA GLY A 428 -2.50 5.88 19.06
C GLY A 428 -3.62 4.95 18.59
N CYS A 429 -4.14 5.14 17.37
CA CYS A 429 -5.13 4.26 16.74
C CYS A 429 -4.66 2.80 16.71
N LYS A 430 -3.36 2.57 16.49
CA LYS A 430 -2.79 1.23 16.49
C LYS A 430 -2.74 0.61 17.88
N ILE A 431 -2.31 1.36 18.89
CA ILE A 431 -2.28 0.89 20.28
C ILE A 431 -3.71 0.57 20.76
N VAL A 432 -4.68 1.43 20.43
CA VAL A 432 -6.10 1.17 20.70
C VAL A 432 -6.57 -0.09 19.98
N SER A 433 -6.25 -0.24 18.68
CA SER A 433 -6.62 -1.42 17.90
C SER A 433 -6.02 -2.72 18.44
N LEU A 434 -4.81 -2.69 19.03
CA LEU A 434 -4.18 -3.85 19.65
C LEU A 434 -4.77 -4.16 21.03
N SER A 435 -5.31 -3.15 21.72
CA SER A 435 -5.95 -3.28 23.02
C SER A 435 -7.37 -3.86 22.91
N ILE A 436 -8.03 -3.72 21.75
CA ILE A 436 -9.37 -4.28 21.51
C ILE A 436 -9.29 -5.80 21.29
N ARG A 437 -9.83 -6.59 22.22
CA ARG A 437 -10.12 -8.02 21.98
C ARG A 437 -11.44 -8.17 21.24
N ARG A 438 -11.38 -8.64 20.00
CA ARG A 438 -12.55 -9.05 19.22
C ARG A 438 -12.82 -10.53 19.41
N THR A 439 -14.06 -10.90 19.70
CA THR A 439 -14.49 -12.30 19.76
C THR A 439 -14.67 -12.85 18.34
N ARG A 440 -13.99 -13.96 18.03
CA ARG A 440 -14.08 -14.67 16.75
C ARG A 440 -14.30 -16.15 17.01
N THR A 441 -15.32 -16.72 16.39
CA THR A 441 -15.65 -18.16 16.44
C THR A 441 -14.97 -18.96 15.33
N GLU A 442 -14.73 -18.31 14.18
CA GLU A 442 -14.19 -18.93 12.98
C GLU A 442 -12.86 -18.28 12.56
N PHE A 443 -12.14 -18.94 11.64
CA PHE A 443 -10.99 -18.33 10.97
C PHE A 443 -11.48 -17.24 10.02
N THR A 444 -10.99 -16.02 10.22
CA THR A 444 -11.37 -14.85 9.41
C THR A 444 -10.14 -14.22 8.77
N ILE A 445 -10.38 -13.34 7.79
CA ILE A 445 -9.32 -12.56 7.16
C ILE A 445 -9.30 -11.16 7.78
N GLU A 446 -8.11 -10.67 8.17
CA GLU A 446 -7.95 -9.25 8.46
C GLU A 446 -7.92 -8.46 7.14
N ALA A 447 -8.99 -7.71 6.87
CA ALA A 447 -9.18 -6.98 5.61
C ALA A 447 -8.04 -5.99 5.29
N GLY A 448 -7.39 -5.40 6.30
CA GLY A 448 -6.24 -4.51 6.10
C GLY A 448 -4.94 -5.22 5.69
N ARG A 449 -4.72 -6.47 6.14
CA ARG A 449 -3.51 -7.25 5.80
C ARG A 449 -3.69 -8.15 4.59
N CYS A 450 -4.93 -8.47 4.21
CA CYS A 450 -5.21 -9.29 3.05
C CYS A 450 -4.99 -8.54 1.74
N VAL A 451 -4.23 -9.14 0.82
CA VAL A 451 -4.00 -8.62 -0.53
C VAL A 451 -4.93 -9.31 -1.55
N SER A 452 -5.96 -10.03 -1.10
CA SER A 452 -6.92 -10.73 -1.98
C SER A 452 -6.29 -11.62 -3.06
N CYS A 453 -5.11 -12.19 -2.82
CA CYS A 453 -4.33 -12.99 -3.78
C CYS A 453 -4.93 -14.38 -4.13
N ALA A 454 -6.06 -14.76 -3.53
CA ALA A 454 -6.76 -16.02 -3.74
C ALA A 454 -5.99 -17.33 -3.41
N ARG A 455 -4.77 -17.27 -2.82
CA ARG A 455 -3.99 -18.47 -2.44
C ARG A 455 -4.73 -19.37 -1.43
N CYS A 456 -5.41 -18.76 -0.45
CA CYS A 456 -6.13 -19.50 0.60
C CYS A 456 -7.32 -20.33 0.07
N PHE A 457 -7.92 -19.95 -1.07
CA PHE A 457 -9.07 -20.65 -1.63
C PHE A 457 -8.73 -22.07 -2.11
N ARG A 458 -7.50 -22.29 -2.59
CA ARG A 458 -7.03 -23.62 -3.03
C ARG A 458 -6.92 -24.61 -1.87
N ALA A 459 -6.57 -24.11 -0.69
CA ALA A 459 -6.42 -24.90 0.53
C ALA A 459 -7.76 -25.21 1.22
N CYS A 460 -8.79 -24.39 0.99
CA CYS A 460 -10.07 -24.53 1.65
C CYS A 460 -10.86 -25.76 1.14
N PRO A 461 -11.23 -26.73 2.01
CA PRO A 461 -11.97 -27.93 1.59
C PRO A 461 -13.39 -27.59 1.11
N MET A 462 -14.07 -26.62 1.75
CA MET A 462 -15.41 -26.19 1.35
C MET A 462 -15.42 -25.57 -0.06
N GLU A 463 -14.40 -24.79 -0.43
CA GLU A 463 -14.27 -24.25 -1.78
C GLU A 463 -13.99 -25.36 -2.81
N ARG A 464 -13.17 -26.36 -2.46
CA ARG A 464 -12.93 -27.53 -3.33
C ARG A 464 -14.21 -28.33 -3.54
N ALA A 465 -15.00 -28.53 -2.50
CA ALA A 465 -16.31 -29.20 -2.60
C ALA A 465 -17.27 -28.42 -3.51
N ARG A 466 -17.38 -27.09 -3.31
CA ARG A 466 -18.19 -26.19 -4.17
C ARG A 466 -17.81 -26.32 -5.64
N LYS A 467 -16.51 -26.31 -5.95
CA LYS A 467 -16.02 -26.45 -7.35
C LYS A 467 -16.33 -27.82 -7.95
N LYS A 468 -16.23 -28.91 -7.17
CA LYS A 468 -16.60 -30.26 -7.62
C LYS A 468 -18.09 -30.39 -7.94
N VAL A 469 -18.95 -29.78 -7.12
CA VAL A 469 -20.40 -29.75 -7.38
C VAL A 469 -20.68 -28.97 -8.66
N ALA A 470 -20.11 -27.76 -8.79
CA ALA A 470 -20.28 -26.94 -9.99
C ALA A 470 -19.82 -27.63 -11.27
N SER A 471 -18.69 -28.36 -11.24
CA SER A 471 -18.21 -29.10 -12.42
C SER A 471 -19.13 -30.26 -12.79
N LYS A 472 -19.73 -30.95 -11.82
CA LYS A 472 -20.69 -32.02 -12.07
C LYS A 472 -21.98 -31.49 -12.70
N THR A 473 -22.49 -30.36 -12.21
CA THR A 473 -23.70 -29.74 -12.77
C THR A 473 -23.50 -29.30 -14.22
N VAL A 474 -22.33 -28.73 -14.55
CA VAL A 474 -22.00 -28.34 -15.94
C VAL A 474 -21.91 -29.58 -16.84
N ALA A 475 -21.27 -30.65 -16.36
CA ALA A 475 -21.14 -31.91 -17.11
C ALA A 475 -22.46 -32.65 -17.30
N SER A 476 -23.47 -32.43 -16.44
CA SER A 476 -24.82 -33.00 -16.61
C SER A 476 -25.75 -32.16 -17.49
N SER A 477 -25.35 -30.93 -17.84
CA SER A 477 -26.12 -29.99 -18.69
C SER A 477 -25.61 -29.90 -20.13
N GLN A 478 -24.48 -30.56 -20.42
CA GLN A 478 -23.93 -30.80 -21.75
C GLN A 478 -24.25 -32.23 -22.13
#